data_AF-A0A2G9SFZ2-F1
#
_entry.id   AF-A0A2G9SFZ2-F1
#
_cell.length_a   1.000
_cell.length_b   1.000
_cell.length_c   1.000
_cell.angle_alpha   90.00
_cell.angle_beta   90.00
_cell.angle_gamma   90.00
#
_symmetry.space_group_name_H-M   'P 1'
#
loop_
_entity.id
_entity.type
_entity.pdbx_description
1 polymer ?
#
loop_
_entity_poly.entity_id
_entity_poly.type
_entity_poly.pdbx_seq_one_letter_code
_entity_poly.pdbx_strand_id
1 'polypeptide(L)'
;MSQHSLEMSSKVKTASVEQAILESSPIMEAFGNAKTVYNNNSSRFGKFIQLNICQKGHIQGGRINRVVRQNPKERNYHIFYALLEGAGKEEREAFYLLQTEKYHYLNQSGCITDETISDEETFQEVKTAMKVMKFTSENVREVLRLLAGILHLGNIEFITAGGAQICKKTALGRTAELLGLDPEQLTEALTHRSMILRGEEISTPLSALDSRDSVAMALYSQCFAWVIKKINSRIKGKDDFKSIGVLDIFGFENFEVNRFEQFSINYANEKLQEYFNKHIFSLEQLEYSREGLVWEAIDWTDNGECLDLIEKNNPFYVKPRVAVHNFGVKHYAGEVLYDVRGTLEKNRDTFRDDLHNLLRESRLDFIYDLFEHDQSRNNQDTLKSGTKHRKPAVSLQFKDSLHSLMATLSTSNPFFVRCIKPNVHKKHVHLKSVA
;
A
#
# COMPACT_ATOMS: atom_id res chain seq x y z
N MET A 1 -0.15 -20.53 15.84
CA MET A 1 0.26 -20.43 17.25
C MET A 1 -0.56 -19.33 17.90
N SER A 2 -1.36 -19.66 18.91
CA SER A 2 -2.17 -18.66 19.62
C SER A 2 -1.27 -17.79 20.50
N GLN A 3 -1.75 -16.59 20.85
CA GLN A 3 -1.11 -15.65 21.78
C GLN A 3 -0.74 -16.28 23.15
N HIS A 4 -1.17 -17.51 23.43
CA HIS A 4 -0.91 -18.23 24.69
C HIS A 4 0.49 -18.80 24.87
N SER A 5 1.32 -18.92 23.82
CA SER A 5 2.63 -19.59 23.97
C SER A 5 3.73 -18.73 24.63
N LEU A 6 3.46 -17.48 24.99
CA LEU A 6 4.48 -16.49 25.41
C LEU A 6 4.24 -15.87 26.82
N GLU A 7 3.31 -16.40 27.61
CA GLU A 7 3.05 -15.90 28.96
C GLU A 7 4.15 -16.25 29.98
N MET A 8 5.01 -17.24 29.71
CA MET A 8 6.12 -17.61 30.59
C MET A 8 7.41 -16.81 30.32
N SER A 9 7.47 -15.55 30.76
CA SER A 9 8.72 -14.85 31.18
C SER A 9 8.46 -13.35 31.37
N SER A 10 7.89 -12.94 32.50
CA SER A 10 7.29 -11.61 32.70
C SER A 10 8.23 -10.51 33.21
N LYS A 11 9.57 -10.64 33.13
CA LYS A 11 10.48 -9.61 33.71
C LYS A 11 11.60 -9.05 32.80
N VAL A 12 11.68 -9.45 31.52
CA VAL A 12 12.67 -8.92 30.53
C VAL A 12 11.98 -8.21 29.33
N LYS A 13 10.65 -8.11 29.33
CA LYS A 13 9.80 -7.94 28.13
C LYS A 13 9.82 -6.56 27.43
N THR A 14 10.37 -5.49 28.00
CA THR A 14 10.19 -4.14 27.42
C THR A 14 11.19 -3.76 26.32
N ALA A 15 12.29 -4.50 26.13
CA ALA A 15 13.32 -4.17 25.15
C ALA A 15 13.58 -5.26 24.09
N SER A 16 12.87 -6.38 24.15
CA SER A 16 13.16 -7.55 23.34
C SER A 16 12.80 -7.35 21.86
N VAL A 17 13.44 -8.10 20.97
CA VAL A 17 13.19 -8.01 19.52
C VAL A 17 11.81 -8.57 19.17
N GLU A 18 11.32 -9.53 19.94
CA GLU A 18 9.99 -10.11 19.82
C GLU A 18 8.90 -9.08 20.08
N GLN A 19 9.03 -8.28 21.14
CA GLN A 19 8.08 -7.20 21.40
C GLN A 19 8.10 -6.17 20.26
N ALA A 20 9.28 -5.80 19.76
CA ALA A 20 9.38 -4.89 18.62
C ALA A 20 8.72 -5.44 17.34
N ILE A 21 8.79 -6.76 17.11
CA ILE A 21 8.09 -7.40 15.99
C ILE A 21 6.57 -7.31 16.19
N LEU A 22 6.05 -7.54 17.39
CA LEU A 22 4.61 -7.42 17.68
C LEU A 22 4.12 -5.97 17.54
N GLU A 23 4.87 -5.01 18.07
CA GLU A 23 4.56 -3.58 18.01
C GLU A 23 4.73 -2.98 16.60
N SER A 24 5.29 -3.73 15.64
CA SER A 24 5.28 -3.27 14.25
C SER A 24 3.87 -3.26 13.66
N SER A 25 2.97 -4.14 14.12
CA SER A 25 1.63 -4.32 13.54
C SER A 25 0.73 -3.08 13.70
N PRO A 26 0.53 -2.50 14.90
CA PRO A 26 -0.32 -1.31 15.04
C PRO A 26 0.12 -0.14 14.16
N ILE A 27 1.43 0.07 14.02
CA ILE A 27 1.99 1.11 13.14
C ILE A 27 1.65 0.79 11.67
N MET A 28 1.90 -0.44 11.23
CA MET A 28 1.64 -0.82 9.85
C MET A 28 0.16 -0.81 9.48
N GLU A 29 -0.71 -1.22 10.41
CA GLU A 29 -2.16 -1.21 10.21
C GLU A 29 -2.67 0.24 10.14
N ALA A 30 -2.21 1.13 11.01
CA ALA A 30 -2.61 2.53 10.94
C ALA A 30 -2.23 3.20 9.60
N PHE A 31 -1.03 2.92 9.08
CA PHE A 31 -0.53 3.51 7.83
C PHE A 31 -0.92 2.72 6.57
N GLY A 32 -1.38 1.49 6.71
CA GLY A 32 -1.50 0.55 5.60
C GLY A 32 -2.89 -0.06 5.45
N ASN A 33 -3.76 0.08 6.44
CA ASN A 33 -5.11 -0.46 6.41
C ASN A 33 -6.16 0.66 6.31
N ALA A 34 -7.29 0.29 5.72
CA ALA A 34 -8.44 1.17 5.56
C ALA A 34 -9.75 0.37 5.63
N LYS A 35 -10.84 1.09 5.91
CA LYS A 35 -12.19 0.50 5.95
C LYS A 35 -12.75 0.34 4.54
N THR A 36 -13.10 -0.90 4.20
CA THR A 36 -13.75 -1.28 2.94
C THR A 36 -15.15 -1.82 3.18
N VAL A 37 -15.90 -1.98 2.08
CA VAL A 37 -17.21 -2.63 2.10
C VAL A 37 -17.13 -4.02 2.76
N TYR A 38 -16.04 -4.76 2.54
CA TYR A 38 -15.90 -6.14 3.01
C TYR A 38 -15.11 -6.32 4.31
N ASN A 39 -14.27 -5.36 4.70
CA ASN A 39 -13.44 -5.45 5.91
C ASN A 39 -13.17 -4.05 6.47
N ASN A 40 -13.45 -3.82 7.77
CA ASN A 40 -13.25 -2.52 8.40
C ASN A 40 -11.76 -2.19 8.65
N ASN A 41 -10.90 -3.21 8.69
CA ASN A 41 -9.45 -3.09 8.85
C ASN A 41 -8.75 -3.86 7.70
N SER A 42 -9.00 -3.45 6.45
CA SER A 42 -8.47 -4.14 5.28
C SER A 42 -7.06 -3.69 4.95
N SER A 43 -6.13 -4.64 4.88
CA SER A 43 -4.78 -4.42 4.39
C SER A 43 -4.81 -3.89 2.95
N ARG A 44 -4.32 -2.67 2.75
CA ARG A 44 -4.13 -2.03 1.42
C ARG A 44 -2.69 -2.18 0.92
N PHE A 45 -1.97 -3.14 1.49
CA PHE A 45 -0.65 -3.56 1.07
C PHE A 45 -0.48 -5.04 1.45
N GLY A 46 0.26 -5.79 0.63
CA GLY A 46 0.75 -7.12 0.99
C GLY A 46 1.96 -6.99 1.90
N LYS A 47 2.02 -7.85 2.91
CA LYS A 47 3.03 -7.86 3.95
C LYS A 47 3.69 -9.24 3.96
N PHE A 48 5.00 -9.28 3.77
CA PHE A 48 5.79 -10.48 4.02
C PHE A 48 6.70 -10.23 5.22
N ILE A 49 6.42 -10.94 6.32
CA ILE A 49 7.21 -10.88 7.56
C ILE A 49 8.13 -12.09 7.59
N GLN A 50 9.43 -11.87 7.54
CA GLN A 50 10.44 -12.89 7.77
C GLN A 50 10.93 -12.79 9.21
N LEU A 51 10.90 -13.90 9.95
CA LEU A 51 11.43 -14.06 11.30
C LEU A 51 12.69 -14.90 11.23
N ASN A 52 13.82 -14.37 11.68
CA ASN A 52 15.09 -15.11 11.73
C ASN A 52 15.24 -15.78 13.08
N ILE A 53 15.52 -17.09 13.06
CA ILE A 53 15.54 -17.97 14.24
C ILE A 53 16.92 -18.63 14.32
N CYS A 54 17.56 -18.55 15.48
CA CYS A 54 18.85 -19.18 15.70
C CYS A 54 18.74 -20.69 15.91
N GLN A 55 19.87 -21.38 15.92
CA GLN A 55 19.93 -22.84 16.18
C GLN A 55 19.29 -23.26 17.51
N LYS A 56 19.22 -22.36 18.51
CA LYS A 56 18.58 -22.61 19.81
C LYS A 56 17.05 -22.39 19.81
N GLY A 57 16.47 -21.96 18.67
CA GLY A 57 15.03 -21.72 18.53
C GLY A 57 14.55 -20.33 18.96
N HIS A 58 15.46 -19.39 19.26
CA HIS A 58 15.08 -18.01 19.64
C HIS A 58 15.04 -17.09 18.42
N ILE A 59 14.12 -16.11 18.46
CA ILE A 59 14.02 -15.07 17.44
C ILE A 59 15.20 -14.10 17.62
N GLN A 60 15.98 -13.92 16.57
CA GLN A 60 17.10 -12.98 16.55
C GLN A 60 16.74 -11.64 15.91
N GLY A 61 15.69 -11.63 15.10
CA GLY A 61 15.20 -10.46 14.39
C GLY A 61 14.26 -10.82 13.27
N GLY A 62 14.01 -9.86 12.38
CA GLY A 62 13.17 -10.08 11.22
C GLY A 62 13.30 -9.00 10.16
N ARG A 63 12.49 -9.14 9.13
CA ARG A 63 12.37 -8.20 8.03
C ARG A 63 10.93 -8.17 7.55
N ILE A 64 10.43 -6.98 7.26
CA ILE A 64 9.09 -6.76 6.72
C ILE A 64 9.22 -6.11 5.35
N ASN A 65 8.64 -6.76 4.33
CA ASN A 65 8.56 -6.24 2.97
C ASN A 65 7.11 -5.83 2.66
N ARG A 66 6.96 -4.67 2.00
CA ARG A 66 5.67 -4.11 1.56
C ARG A 66 5.44 -4.37 0.07
N VAL A 67 4.22 -4.76 -0.29
CA VAL A 67 3.71 -4.90 -1.65
C VAL A 67 2.49 -3.97 -1.79
N VAL A 68 2.50 -2.99 -2.69
CA VAL A 68 1.64 -1.77 -2.61
C VAL A 68 0.27 -1.89 -3.31
N ARG A 69 -0.82 -1.25 -2.79
CA ARG A 69 -1.77 -0.30 -3.49
C ARG A 69 -3.16 -0.05 -2.83
N GLN A 70 -3.73 1.16 -3.04
CA GLN A 70 -5.01 1.64 -2.49
C GLN A 70 -6.20 1.56 -3.46
N ASN A 71 -7.43 1.36 -2.95
CA ASN A 71 -8.68 1.29 -3.74
C ASN A 71 -9.57 2.55 -3.61
N PRO A 72 -10.54 2.77 -4.52
CA PRO A 72 -11.61 3.77 -4.36
C PRO A 72 -12.83 3.26 -3.55
N LYS A 73 -13.56 4.20 -2.91
CA LYS A 73 -14.83 4.02 -2.12
C LYS A 73 -14.69 3.41 -0.72
N GLU A 74 -13.74 3.93 0.06
CA GLU A 74 -13.36 3.44 1.38
C GLU A 74 -13.14 4.63 2.33
N ARG A 75 -12.96 4.38 3.64
CA ARG A 75 -12.27 5.40 4.47
C ARG A 75 -10.85 5.58 3.90
N ASN A 76 -10.25 6.73 4.16
CA ASN A 76 -8.80 6.85 3.99
C ASN A 76 -8.06 5.96 5.01
N TYR A 77 -6.73 5.99 5.02
CA TYR A 77 -5.93 5.26 6.00
C TYR A 77 -6.27 5.65 7.44
N HIS A 78 -6.28 4.67 8.35
CA HIS A 78 -6.67 4.86 9.75
C HIS A 78 -5.86 5.96 10.44
N ILE A 79 -4.57 6.10 10.11
CA ILE A 79 -3.69 7.09 10.72
C ILE A 79 -4.19 8.54 10.61
N PHE A 80 -4.92 8.89 9.53
CA PHE A 80 -5.46 10.25 9.39
C PHE A 80 -6.57 10.51 10.41
N TYR A 81 -7.49 9.56 10.58
CA TYR A 81 -8.58 9.67 11.56
C TYR A 81 -8.02 9.61 12.99
N ALA A 82 -7.07 8.70 13.23
CA ALA A 82 -6.37 8.58 14.51
C ALA A 82 -5.64 9.87 14.89
N LEU A 83 -4.97 10.53 13.94
CA LEU A 83 -4.34 11.84 14.17
C LEU A 83 -5.37 12.90 14.58
N LEU A 84 -6.51 13.00 13.89
CA LEU A 84 -7.50 14.05 14.17
C LEU A 84 -8.21 13.87 15.52
N GLU A 85 -8.48 12.62 15.90
CA GLU A 85 -9.15 12.30 17.17
C GLU A 85 -8.17 12.25 18.34
N GLY A 86 -6.95 11.73 18.15
CA GLY A 86 -6.01 11.50 19.24
C GLY A 86 -4.98 12.62 19.49
N ALA A 87 -4.82 13.59 18.59
CA ALA A 87 -3.87 14.68 18.76
C ALA A 87 -4.22 15.58 19.97
N GLY A 88 -3.20 15.93 20.75
CA GLY A 88 -3.34 16.86 21.86
C GLY A 88 -3.62 18.29 21.41
N LYS A 89 -4.03 19.17 22.34
CA LYS A 89 -4.33 20.58 22.03
C LYS A 89 -3.17 21.31 21.34
N GLU A 90 -1.95 21.12 21.85
CA GLU A 90 -0.74 21.74 21.28
C GLU A 90 -0.46 21.25 19.85
N GLU A 91 -0.60 19.95 19.58
CA GLU A 91 -0.42 19.38 18.24
C GLU A 91 -1.49 19.87 17.26
N ARG A 92 -2.75 19.95 17.72
CA ARG A 92 -3.86 20.45 16.91
C ARG A 92 -3.67 21.91 16.53
N GLU A 93 -3.23 22.75 17.47
CA GLU A 93 -2.92 24.15 17.21
C GLU A 93 -1.71 24.28 16.27
N ALA A 94 -0.62 23.56 16.55
CA ALA A 94 0.61 23.62 15.76
C ALA A 94 0.44 23.12 14.32
N PHE A 95 -0.47 22.17 14.07
CA PHE A 95 -0.72 21.58 12.76
C PHE A 95 -2.01 22.08 12.09
N TYR A 96 -2.67 23.06 12.69
CA TYR A 96 -3.94 23.63 12.23
C TYR A 96 -5.02 22.55 11.99
N LEU A 97 -5.08 21.53 12.85
CA LEU A 97 -5.97 20.39 12.68
C LEU A 97 -7.44 20.79 12.89
N LEU A 98 -8.26 20.44 11.91
CA LEU A 98 -9.70 20.63 11.92
C LEU A 98 -10.42 19.30 12.19
N GLN A 99 -11.75 19.33 12.26
CA GLN A 99 -12.55 18.11 12.29
C GLN A 99 -12.48 17.36 10.94
N THR A 100 -12.69 16.05 10.97
CA THR A 100 -12.59 15.13 9.82
C THR A 100 -13.37 15.60 8.60
N GLU A 101 -14.57 16.16 8.78
CA GLU A 101 -15.46 16.60 7.70
C GLU A 101 -14.93 17.82 6.95
N LYS A 102 -13.95 18.54 7.53
CA LYS A 102 -13.33 19.72 6.92
C LYS A 102 -12.21 19.35 5.95
N TYR A 103 -11.84 18.08 5.83
CA TYR A 103 -10.79 17.62 4.93
C TYR A 103 -11.36 16.88 3.74
N HIS A 104 -11.09 17.40 2.54
CA HIS A 104 -11.51 16.80 1.26
C HIS A 104 -11.13 15.33 1.17
N TYR A 105 -9.89 14.98 1.51
CA TYR A 105 -9.40 13.59 1.45
C TYR A 105 -10.06 12.61 2.44
N LEU A 106 -10.85 13.10 3.40
CA LEU A 106 -11.52 12.28 4.41
C LEU A 106 -13.04 12.29 4.28
N ASN A 107 -13.62 13.30 3.62
CA ASN A 107 -15.08 13.51 3.57
C ASN A 107 -15.74 13.06 2.25
N GLN A 108 -14.97 12.82 1.19
CA GLN A 108 -15.49 12.47 -0.15
C GLN A 108 -16.33 11.19 -0.19
N SER A 109 -16.05 10.22 0.68
CA SER A 109 -16.78 8.95 0.72
C SER A 109 -18.10 9.03 1.48
N GLY A 110 -18.32 10.11 2.26
CA GLY A 110 -19.41 10.21 3.22
C GLY A 110 -19.27 9.30 4.46
N CYS A 111 -18.23 8.46 4.52
CA CYS A 111 -17.94 7.58 5.65
C CYS A 111 -16.77 8.14 6.46
N ILE A 112 -17.10 8.89 7.52
CA ILE A 112 -16.14 9.57 8.39
C ILE A 112 -15.89 8.81 9.69
N THR A 113 -16.90 8.12 10.22
CA THR A 113 -16.84 7.35 11.46
C THR A 113 -16.92 5.84 11.21
N ASP A 114 -16.37 5.07 12.15
CA ASP A 114 -16.52 3.63 12.22
C ASP A 114 -16.83 3.22 13.67
N GLU A 115 -18.02 2.69 13.92
CA GLU A 115 -18.44 2.27 15.28
C GLU A 115 -17.62 1.11 15.84
N THR A 116 -16.86 0.39 14.99
CA THR A 116 -16.05 -0.75 15.39
C THR A 116 -14.61 -0.40 15.72
N ILE A 117 -14.18 0.85 15.47
CA ILE A 117 -12.80 1.29 15.66
C ILE A 117 -12.81 2.58 16.48
N SER A 118 -12.08 2.60 17.59
CA SER A 118 -11.77 3.84 18.30
C SER A 118 -10.51 4.47 17.68
N ASP A 119 -10.70 5.54 16.90
CA ASP A 119 -9.59 6.25 16.26
C ASP A 119 -8.67 6.90 17.33
N GLU A 120 -9.21 7.32 18.49
CA GLU A 120 -8.42 7.82 19.63
C GLU A 120 -7.54 6.73 20.26
N GLU A 121 -8.09 5.54 20.53
CA GLU A 121 -7.31 4.40 21.05
C GLU A 121 -6.24 3.97 20.06
N THR A 122 -6.60 3.89 18.77
CA THR A 122 -5.67 3.60 17.67
C THR A 122 -4.48 4.57 17.70
N PHE A 123 -4.70 5.86 17.96
CA PHE A 123 -3.62 6.83 18.05
C PHE A 123 -2.70 6.59 19.25
N GLN A 124 -3.25 6.23 20.41
CA GLN A 124 -2.43 5.92 21.59
C GLN A 124 -1.62 4.63 21.40
N GLU A 125 -2.22 3.62 20.76
CA GLU A 125 -1.52 2.39 20.40
C GLU A 125 -0.36 2.67 19.43
N VAL A 126 -0.59 3.44 18.36
CA VAL A 126 0.45 3.82 17.41
C VAL A 126 1.58 4.60 18.09
N LYS A 127 1.28 5.58 18.95
CA LYS A 127 2.32 6.32 19.69
C LYS A 127 3.12 5.42 20.61
N THR A 128 2.46 4.46 21.28
CA THR A 128 3.12 3.51 22.17
C THR A 128 4.04 2.57 21.38
N ALA A 129 3.52 2.02 20.29
CA ALA A 129 4.27 1.18 19.37
C ALA A 129 5.48 1.91 18.78
N MET A 130 5.32 3.16 18.33
CA MET A 130 6.42 3.99 17.82
C MET A 130 7.52 4.21 18.87
N LYS A 131 7.17 4.38 20.15
CA LYS A 131 8.16 4.46 21.25
C LYS A 131 8.94 3.15 21.41
N VAL A 132 8.26 2.00 21.40
CA VAL A 132 8.93 0.67 21.46
C VAL A 132 9.85 0.46 20.24
N MET A 133 9.41 0.97 19.09
CA MET A 133 10.15 0.95 17.83
C MET A 133 11.30 1.98 17.76
N LYS A 134 11.56 2.70 18.85
CA LYS A 134 12.62 3.70 18.99
C LYS A 134 12.51 4.86 18.00
N PHE A 135 11.30 5.25 17.63
CA PHE A 135 11.07 6.56 17.02
C PHE A 135 11.29 7.63 18.10
N THR A 136 12.09 8.66 17.78
CA THR A 136 12.24 9.82 18.66
C THR A 136 10.95 10.64 18.68
N SER A 137 10.72 11.45 19.72
CA SER A 137 9.57 12.35 19.77
C SER A 137 9.53 13.30 18.57
N GLU A 138 10.70 13.74 18.10
CA GLU A 138 10.84 14.53 16.87
C GLU A 138 10.45 13.73 15.63
N ASN A 139 10.92 12.49 15.47
CA ASN A 139 10.52 11.61 14.38
C ASN A 139 9.00 11.42 14.32
N VAL A 140 8.35 11.21 15.47
CA VAL A 140 6.88 11.12 15.54
C VAL A 140 6.24 12.43 15.11
N ARG A 141 6.69 13.56 15.68
CA ARG A 141 6.17 14.90 15.35
C ARG A 141 6.27 15.21 13.85
N GLU A 142 7.39 14.86 13.22
CA GLU A 142 7.63 15.08 11.79
C GLU A 142 6.68 14.26 10.91
N VAL A 143 6.46 13.00 11.27
CA VAL A 143 5.47 12.15 10.59
C VAL A 143 4.05 12.75 10.72
N LEU A 144 3.65 13.16 11.92
CA LEU A 144 2.33 13.76 12.13
C LEU A 144 2.18 15.10 11.39
N ARG A 145 3.25 15.92 11.36
CA ARG A 145 3.29 17.17 10.60
C ARG A 145 3.12 16.94 9.10
N LEU A 146 3.81 15.95 8.54
CA LEU A 146 3.68 15.56 7.13
C LEU A 146 2.24 15.14 6.82
N LEU A 147 1.64 14.29 7.66
CA LEU A 147 0.25 13.84 7.47
C LEU A 147 -0.74 15.02 7.52
N ALA A 148 -0.56 15.97 8.44
CA ALA A 148 -1.34 17.20 8.48
C ALA A 148 -1.15 18.05 7.22
N GLY A 149 0.08 18.15 6.72
CA GLY A 149 0.40 18.81 5.44
C GLY A 149 -0.35 18.20 4.26
N ILE A 150 -0.43 16.86 4.18
CA ILE A 150 -1.22 16.15 3.17
C ILE A 150 -2.72 16.49 3.29
N LEU A 151 -3.26 16.55 4.51
CA LEU A 151 -4.66 16.89 4.73
C LEU A 151 -4.99 18.31 4.25
N HIS A 152 -4.15 19.30 4.57
CA HIS A 152 -4.34 20.67 4.08
C HIS A 152 -4.10 20.80 2.58
N LEU A 153 -3.17 20.03 2.01
CA LEU A 153 -2.92 19.99 0.57
C LEU A 153 -4.20 19.59 -0.19
N GLY A 154 -4.93 18.58 0.30
CA GLY A 154 -6.21 18.15 -0.29
C GLY A 154 -7.31 19.20 -0.27
N ASN A 155 -7.22 20.20 0.61
CA ASN A 155 -8.15 21.32 0.71
C ASN A 155 -7.80 22.50 -0.21
N ILE A 156 -6.72 22.42 -1.00
CA ILE A 156 -6.44 23.41 -2.03
C ILE A 156 -7.50 23.28 -3.14
N GLU A 157 -8.25 24.36 -3.35
CA GLU A 157 -9.28 24.50 -4.37
C GLU A 157 -8.73 25.32 -5.55
N PHE A 158 -9.10 24.91 -6.77
CA PHE A 158 -8.69 25.56 -8.00
C PHE A 158 -9.90 26.12 -8.76
N ILE A 159 -9.72 27.28 -9.39
CA ILE A 159 -10.65 27.89 -10.36
C ILE A 159 -9.96 28.06 -11.71
N THR A 160 -10.75 28.17 -12.77
CA THR A 160 -10.24 28.43 -14.12
C THR A 160 -10.31 29.92 -14.41
N ALA A 161 -9.16 30.59 -14.51
CA ALA A 161 -9.03 31.99 -14.88
C ALA A 161 -7.74 32.20 -15.70
N GLY A 162 -7.80 31.99 -17.02
CA GLY A 162 -6.60 32.01 -17.88
C GLY A 162 -5.61 30.86 -17.61
N GLY A 163 -6.10 29.79 -16.98
CA GLY A 163 -5.31 28.69 -16.42
C GLY A 163 -5.91 28.25 -15.08
N ALA A 164 -5.36 27.19 -14.47
CA ALA A 164 -5.73 26.82 -13.11
C ALA A 164 -5.14 27.83 -12.12
N GLN A 165 -5.96 28.37 -11.22
CA GLN A 165 -5.54 29.30 -10.17
C GLN A 165 -6.09 28.86 -8.81
N ILE A 166 -5.37 29.15 -7.74
CA ILE A 166 -5.78 28.78 -6.38
C ILE A 166 -6.80 29.80 -5.83
N CYS A 167 -7.94 29.32 -5.36
CA CYS A 167 -9.05 30.17 -4.91
C CYS A 167 -8.78 30.84 -3.56
N LYS A 168 -8.30 30.05 -2.59
CA LYS A 168 -8.15 30.43 -1.18
C LYS A 168 -6.73 30.15 -0.72
N LYS A 169 -6.06 31.18 -0.20
CA LYS A 169 -4.66 31.08 0.26
C LYS A 169 -4.51 30.35 1.60
N THR A 170 -5.58 30.12 2.37
CA THR A 170 -5.47 29.51 3.70
C THR A 170 -4.95 28.07 3.67
N ALA A 171 -5.51 27.21 2.82
CA ALA A 171 -5.08 25.80 2.71
C ALA A 171 -3.65 25.72 2.13
N LEU A 172 -3.37 26.54 1.11
CA LEU A 172 -2.04 26.67 0.53
C LEU A 172 -1.00 27.10 1.58
N GLY A 173 -1.27 28.15 2.35
CA GLY A 173 -0.34 28.67 3.35
C GLY A 173 -0.03 27.64 4.44
N ARG A 174 -1.05 26.95 4.96
CA ARG A 174 -0.88 25.86 5.94
C ARG A 174 -0.07 24.70 5.35
N THR A 175 -0.35 24.32 4.11
CA THR A 175 0.39 23.27 3.41
C THR A 175 1.87 23.64 3.25
N ALA A 176 2.15 24.85 2.74
CA ALA A 176 3.49 25.36 2.55
C ALA A 176 4.26 25.43 3.88
N GLU A 177 3.64 25.90 4.96
CA GLU A 177 4.26 25.96 6.27
C GLU A 177 4.62 24.58 6.82
N LEU A 178 3.68 23.63 6.79
CA LEU A 178 3.84 22.28 7.35
C LEU A 178 4.82 21.44 6.54
N LEU A 179 4.88 21.63 5.22
CA LEU A 179 5.83 20.97 4.32
C LEU A 179 7.12 21.77 4.13
N GLY A 180 7.23 22.95 4.74
CA GLY A 180 8.41 23.81 4.66
C GLY A 180 8.77 24.30 3.27
N LEU A 181 7.75 24.53 2.45
CA LEU A 181 7.87 25.00 1.08
C LEU A 181 7.58 26.50 1.01
N ASP A 182 8.06 27.15 -0.04
CA ASP A 182 7.61 28.48 -0.39
C ASP A 182 6.19 28.43 -1.01
N PRO A 183 5.23 29.24 -0.52
CA PRO A 183 3.85 29.20 -1.00
C PRO A 183 3.68 29.66 -2.45
N GLU A 184 4.56 30.52 -2.97
CA GLU A 184 4.51 30.99 -4.36
C GLU A 184 5.03 29.89 -5.29
N GLN A 185 6.16 29.26 -4.95
CA GLN A 185 6.69 28.11 -5.69
C GLN A 185 5.72 26.92 -5.68
N LEU A 186 5.07 26.64 -4.53
CA LEU A 186 4.04 25.61 -4.44
C LEU A 186 2.84 25.93 -5.34
N THR A 187 2.44 27.20 -5.42
CA THR A 187 1.35 27.64 -6.31
C THR A 187 1.72 27.40 -7.77
N GLU A 188 2.91 27.83 -8.18
CA GLU A 188 3.39 27.69 -9.54
C GLU A 188 3.47 26.22 -9.96
N ALA A 189 4.13 25.38 -9.15
CA ALA A 189 4.30 23.96 -9.47
C ALA A 189 2.96 23.21 -9.56
N LEU A 190 1.97 23.55 -8.73
CA LEU A 190 0.65 22.93 -8.80
C LEU A 190 -0.17 23.35 -10.03
N THR A 191 0.01 24.58 -10.52
CA THR A 191 -0.85 25.17 -11.56
C THR A 191 -0.24 25.13 -12.96
N HIS A 192 1.08 25.08 -13.05
CA HIS A 192 1.85 25.14 -14.29
C HIS A 192 2.83 23.99 -14.38
N ARG A 193 3.08 23.50 -15.59
CA ARG A 193 4.21 22.62 -15.92
C ARG A 193 5.36 23.47 -16.43
N SER A 194 6.53 23.33 -15.83
CA SER A 194 7.77 23.82 -16.43
C SER A 194 8.36 22.75 -17.37
N MET A 195 8.74 23.16 -18.58
CA MET A 195 9.47 22.32 -19.54
C MET A 195 10.57 23.13 -20.21
N ILE A 196 11.81 22.64 -20.15
CA ILE A 196 12.92 23.24 -20.88
C ILE A 196 12.90 22.74 -22.32
N LEU A 197 12.62 23.64 -23.27
CA LEU A 197 12.70 23.37 -24.70
C LEU A 197 13.82 24.20 -25.31
N ARG A 198 14.89 23.54 -25.80
CA ARG A 198 16.04 24.20 -26.45
C ARG A 198 16.73 25.28 -25.59
N GLY A 199 16.69 25.13 -24.27
CA GLY A 199 17.31 26.07 -23.32
C GLY A 199 16.39 27.17 -22.82
N GLU A 200 15.16 27.26 -23.33
CA GLU A 200 14.12 28.17 -22.82
C GLU A 200 13.14 27.41 -21.93
N GLU A 201 12.77 28.01 -20.81
CA GLU A 201 11.76 27.48 -19.90
C GLU A 201 10.36 27.87 -20.40
N ILE A 202 9.56 26.85 -20.77
CA ILE A 202 8.19 27.02 -21.21
C ILE A 202 7.27 26.55 -20.09
N SER A 203 6.42 27.47 -19.63
CA SER A 203 5.38 27.22 -18.63
C SER A 203 4.03 26.98 -19.30
N THR A 204 3.37 25.86 -18.99
CA THR A 204 2.06 25.49 -19.56
C THR A 204 1.04 25.19 -18.46
N PRO A 205 -0.18 25.76 -18.51
CA PRO A 205 -1.23 25.47 -17.55
C PRO A 205 -1.64 23.98 -17.57
N LEU A 206 -1.93 23.40 -16.39
CA LEU A 206 -2.24 21.97 -16.23
C LEU A 206 -3.55 21.69 -15.47
N SER A 207 -3.91 20.40 -15.45
CA SER A 207 -4.82 19.83 -14.45
C SER A 207 -4.16 19.91 -13.06
N ALA A 208 -4.52 20.95 -12.31
CA ALA A 208 -3.95 21.21 -10.99
C ALA A 208 -4.40 20.21 -9.92
N LEU A 209 -5.57 19.57 -10.11
CA LEU A 209 -6.08 18.52 -9.22
C LEU A 209 -5.19 17.27 -9.25
N ASP A 210 -4.86 16.77 -10.45
CA ASP A 210 -3.97 15.59 -10.60
C ASP A 210 -2.59 15.87 -10.02
N SER A 211 -2.11 17.10 -10.18
CA SER A 211 -0.82 17.55 -9.65
C SER A 211 -0.84 17.55 -8.11
N ARG A 212 -1.85 18.16 -7.50
CA ARG A 212 -2.07 18.14 -6.03
C ARG A 212 -2.12 16.71 -5.50
N ASP A 213 -2.93 15.86 -6.12
CA ASP A 213 -3.13 14.48 -5.66
C ASP A 213 -1.87 13.64 -5.84
N SER A 214 -1.08 13.87 -6.90
CA SER A 214 0.21 13.21 -7.08
C SER A 214 1.23 13.58 -5.99
N VAL A 215 1.26 14.83 -5.52
CA VAL A 215 2.12 15.26 -4.40
C VAL A 215 1.68 14.59 -3.11
N ALA A 216 0.37 14.56 -2.82
CA ALA A 216 -0.18 13.89 -1.65
C ALA A 216 0.20 12.39 -1.62
N MET A 217 0.04 11.71 -2.75
CA MET A 217 0.41 10.30 -2.90
C MET A 217 1.91 10.07 -2.74
N ALA A 218 2.76 10.93 -3.32
CA ALA A 218 4.21 10.83 -3.22
C ALA A 218 4.68 10.99 -1.77
N LEU A 219 4.22 12.05 -1.08
CA LEU A 219 4.51 12.30 0.34
C LEU A 219 4.12 11.12 1.23
N TYR A 220 2.89 10.62 1.06
CA TYR A 220 2.41 9.49 1.85
C TYR A 220 3.23 8.22 1.58
N SER A 221 3.51 7.95 0.31
CA SER A 221 4.25 6.76 -0.11
C SER A 221 5.66 6.74 0.48
N GLN A 222 6.38 7.88 0.41
CA GLN A 222 7.73 8.00 0.96
C GLN A 222 7.72 7.98 2.49
N CYS A 223 6.76 8.65 3.13
CA CYS A 223 6.60 8.60 4.58
C CYS A 223 6.40 7.15 5.06
N PHE A 224 5.50 6.40 4.42
CA PHE A 224 5.27 5.01 4.81
C PHE A 224 6.49 4.12 4.52
N ALA A 225 7.19 4.33 3.41
CA ALA A 225 8.45 3.63 3.13
C ALA A 225 9.51 3.90 4.21
N TRP A 226 9.62 5.14 4.67
CA TRP A 226 10.51 5.54 5.76
C TRP A 226 10.10 4.91 7.11
N VAL A 227 8.81 4.86 7.43
CA VAL A 227 8.29 4.15 8.62
C VAL A 227 8.69 2.68 8.59
N ILE A 228 8.50 1.99 7.44
CA ILE A 228 8.93 0.60 7.27
C ILE A 228 10.46 0.45 7.40
N LYS A 229 11.24 1.39 6.88
CA LYS A 229 12.72 1.41 7.03
C LYS A 229 13.13 1.52 8.50
N LYS A 230 12.49 2.38 9.28
CA LYS A 230 12.71 2.51 10.73
C LYS A 230 12.33 1.24 11.48
N ILE A 231 11.17 0.66 11.14
CA ILE A 231 10.72 -0.62 11.70
C ILE A 231 11.77 -1.71 11.45
N ASN A 232 12.18 -1.89 10.19
CA ASN A 232 13.19 -2.87 9.79
C ASN A 232 14.53 -2.63 10.48
N SER A 233 14.96 -1.37 10.66
CA SER A 233 16.18 -1.05 11.39
C SER A 233 16.13 -1.49 12.86
N ARG A 234 14.94 -1.47 13.49
CA ARG A 234 14.75 -1.85 14.89
C ARG A 234 14.70 -3.36 15.09
N ILE A 235 14.12 -4.10 14.15
CA ILE A 235 13.99 -5.56 14.20
C ILE A 235 15.13 -6.30 13.50
N LYS A 236 16.07 -5.57 12.89
CA LYS A 236 17.23 -6.16 12.22
C LYS A 236 18.02 -7.03 13.20
N GLY A 237 18.17 -8.29 12.84
CA GLY A 237 18.89 -9.30 13.62
C GLY A 237 19.98 -9.99 12.83
N LYS A 238 20.55 -11.03 13.44
CA LYS A 238 21.40 -12.00 12.73
C LYS A 238 20.53 -12.90 11.85
N ASP A 239 21.15 -13.46 10.84
CA ASP A 239 20.57 -14.46 9.94
C ASP A 239 21.56 -15.62 9.87
N ASP A 240 21.65 -16.40 10.96
CA ASP A 240 22.71 -17.39 11.18
C ASP A 240 22.24 -18.86 11.14
N PHE A 241 20.93 -19.11 10.97
CA PHE A 241 20.40 -20.48 10.94
C PHE A 241 19.20 -20.67 9.99
N LYS A 242 17.98 -20.36 10.42
CA LYS A 242 16.75 -20.56 9.61
C LYS A 242 15.79 -19.40 9.79
N SER A 243 14.84 -19.28 8.86
CA SER A 243 13.78 -18.27 8.94
C SER A 243 12.39 -18.86 8.77
N ILE A 244 11.39 -18.22 9.38
CA ILE A 244 9.97 -18.45 9.10
C ILE A 244 9.41 -17.21 8.40
N GLY A 245 8.90 -17.38 7.18
CA GLY A 245 8.19 -16.36 6.43
C GLY A 245 6.68 -16.45 6.66
N VAL A 246 6.04 -15.34 7.00
CA VAL A 246 4.59 -15.21 7.11
C VAL A 246 4.14 -14.21 6.04
N LEU A 247 3.37 -14.71 5.08
CA LEU A 247 2.78 -13.91 4.02
C LEU A 247 1.33 -13.55 4.39
N ASP A 248 1.06 -12.26 4.47
CA ASP A 248 -0.25 -11.67 4.75
C ASP A 248 -0.55 -10.68 3.62
N ILE A 249 -1.28 -11.13 2.60
CA ILE A 249 -1.67 -10.29 1.47
C ILE A 249 -3.17 -9.99 1.50
N PHE A 250 -3.54 -8.93 0.79
CA PHE A 250 -4.93 -8.66 0.46
C PHE A 250 -5.60 -9.89 -0.17
N GLY A 251 -6.84 -10.16 0.26
CA GLY A 251 -7.65 -11.24 -0.33
C GLY A 251 -8.17 -10.86 -1.71
N PHE A 252 -8.72 -11.85 -2.42
CA PHE A 252 -9.45 -11.65 -3.67
C PHE A 252 -10.60 -10.64 -3.50
N GLU A 253 -10.75 -9.71 -4.45
CA GLU A 253 -11.76 -8.65 -4.42
C GLU A 253 -12.55 -8.62 -5.73
N ASN A 254 -13.89 -8.54 -5.61
CA ASN A 254 -14.78 -8.31 -6.74
C ASN A 254 -15.89 -7.34 -6.32
N PHE A 255 -15.74 -6.08 -6.71
CA PHE A 255 -16.68 -4.99 -6.45
C PHE A 255 -17.62 -4.76 -7.64
N GLU A 256 -18.61 -3.86 -7.46
CA GLU A 256 -19.46 -3.37 -8.55
C GLU A 256 -18.66 -2.73 -9.70
N VAL A 257 -17.57 -2.03 -9.36
CA VAL A 257 -16.66 -1.40 -10.34
C VAL A 257 -15.23 -1.75 -9.96
N ASN A 258 -14.65 -2.73 -10.66
CA ASN A 258 -13.26 -3.11 -10.52
C ASN A 258 -12.39 -2.30 -11.49
N ARG A 259 -11.24 -1.82 -11.03
CA ARG A 259 -10.26 -1.07 -11.82
C ARG A 259 -8.90 -1.78 -11.78
N PHE A 260 -7.87 -1.10 -12.26
CA PHE A 260 -6.50 -1.60 -12.30
C PHE A 260 -5.98 -2.13 -10.95
N GLU A 261 -6.50 -1.62 -9.84
CA GLU A 261 -6.16 -2.08 -8.50
C GLU A 261 -6.66 -3.48 -8.20
N GLN A 262 -7.96 -3.74 -8.40
CA GLN A 262 -8.53 -5.08 -8.25
C GLN A 262 -7.86 -6.06 -9.20
N PHE A 263 -7.53 -5.63 -10.42
CA PHE A 263 -6.80 -6.47 -11.37
C PHE A 263 -5.43 -6.91 -10.81
N SER A 264 -4.67 -5.98 -10.22
CA SER A 264 -3.38 -6.28 -9.60
C SER A 264 -3.54 -7.19 -8.37
N ILE A 265 -4.56 -6.94 -7.56
CA ILE A 265 -4.90 -7.71 -6.35
C ILE A 265 -5.25 -9.16 -6.71
N ASN A 266 -6.14 -9.34 -7.69
CA ASN A 266 -6.62 -10.64 -8.12
C ASN A 266 -5.52 -11.40 -8.86
N TYR A 267 -4.66 -10.73 -9.63
CA TYR A 267 -3.47 -11.36 -10.24
C TYR A 267 -2.51 -11.95 -9.19
N ALA A 268 -2.24 -11.24 -8.08
CA ALA A 268 -1.42 -11.80 -7.01
C ALA A 268 -2.08 -12.98 -6.31
N ASN A 269 -3.40 -12.95 -6.09
CA ASN A 269 -4.15 -14.09 -5.56
C ASN A 269 -4.13 -15.29 -6.52
N GLU A 270 -4.22 -15.05 -7.84
CA GLU A 270 -4.10 -16.08 -8.87
C GLU A 270 -2.72 -16.76 -8.83
N LYS A 271 -1.64 -15.98 -8.68
CA LYS A 271 -0.27 -16.53 -8.52
C LYS A 271 -0.07 -17.30 -7.21
N LEU A 272 -0.66 -16.87 -6.11
CA LEU A 272 -0.63 -17.65 -4.87
C LEU A 272 -1.45 -18.94 -4.97
N GLN A 273 -2.56 -18.93 -5.70
CA GLN A 273 -3.34 -20.13 -5.96
C GLN A 273 -2.57 -21.11 -6.85
N GLU A 274 -1.84 -20.63 -7.87
CA GLU A 274 -0.92 -21.45 -8.68
C GLU A 274 0.16 -22.07 -7.79
N TYR A 275 0.80 -21.27 -6.93
CA TYR A 275 1.81 -21.76 -5.98
C TYR A 275 1.23 -22.85 -5.05
N PHE A 276 0.02 -22.65 -4.53
CA PHE A 276 -0.68 -23.66 -3.72
C PHE A 276 -0.93 -24.94 -4.52
N ASN A 277 -1.54 -24.84 -5.69
CA ASN A 277 -1.87 -26.00 -6.53
C ASN A 277 -0.60 -26.78 -6.88
N LYS A 278 0.47 -26.06 -7.20
CA LYS A 278 1.78 -26.65 -7.51
C LYS A 278 2.33 -27.49 -6.35
N HIS A 279 2.27 -27.00 -5.11
CA HIS A 279 2.82 -27.72 -3.97
C HIS A 279 1.92 -28.85 -3.49
N ILE A 280 0.60 -28.63 -3.44
CA ILE A 280 -0.35 -29.61 -2.89
C ILE A 280 -0.63 -30.75 -3.87
N PHE A 281 -0.68 -30.46 -5.17
CA PHE A 281 -1.07 -31.46 -6.17
C PHE A 281 0.07 -31.85 -7.10
N SER A 282 0.70 -30.88 -7.77
CA SER A 282 1.66 -31.20 -8.84
C SER A 282 2.96 -31.82 -8.32
N LEU A 283 3.63 -31.17 -7.36
CA LEU A 283 4.91 -31.64 -6.82
C LEU A 283 4.74 -32.88 -5.95
N GLU A 284 3.68 -32.94 -5.15
CA GLU A 284 3.39 -34.08 -4.27
C GLU A 284 3.18 -35.37 -5.07
N GLN A 285 2.32 -35.33 -6.10
CA GLN A 285 2.05 -36.50 -6.93
C GLN A 285 3.24 -36.90 -7.82
N LEU A 286 4.05 -35.93 -8.24
CA LEU A 286 5.32 -36.21 -8.93
C LEU A 286 6.30 -36.96 -8.04
N GLU A 287 6.35 -36.62 -6.75
CA GLU A 287 7.21 -37.31 -5.79
C GLU A 287 6.73 -38.75 -5.53
N TYR A 288 5.42 -38.97 -5.40
CA TYR A 288 4.86 -40.33 -5.32
C TYR A 288 5.25 -41.20 -6.52
N SER A 289 5.22 -40.61 -7.72
CA SER A 289 5.64 -41.30 -8.95
C SER A 289 7.14 -41.63 -8.95
N ARG A 290 8.00 -40.72 -8.46
CA ARG A 290 9.45 -40.94 -8.36
C ARG A 290 9.80 -42.05 -7.37
N GLU A 291 9.11 -42.10 -6.25
CA GLU A 291 9.28 -43.14 -5.22
C GLU A 291 8.65 -44.49 -5.63
N GLY A 292 7.99 -44.55 -6.79
CA GLY A 292 7.37 -45.78 -7.29
C GLY A 292 6.18 -46.26 -6.45
N LEU A 293 5.50 -45.33 -5.77
CA LEU A 293 4.32 -45.65 -4.97
C LEU A 293 3.15 -46.05 -5.87
N VAL A 294 2.34 -47.01 -5.41
CA VAL A 294 1.05 -47.30 -6.04
C VAL A 294 0.08 -46.18 -5.66
N TRP A 295 -0.18 -45.28 -6.59
CA TRP A 295 -1.00 -44.09 -6.38
C TRP A 295 -1.98 -43.89 -7.53
N GLU A 296 -3.21 -43.50 -7.21
CA GLU A 296 -4.21 -43.07 -8.18
C GLU A 296 -4.20 -41.54 -8.24
N ALA A 297 -3.95 -40.99 -9.44
CA ALA A 297 -3.83 -39.54 -9.60
C ALA A 297 -5.14 -38.84 -9.22
N ILE A 298 -5.03 -37.82 -8.37
CA ILE A 298 -6.14 -36.95 -8.00
C ILE A 298 -6.14 -35.78 -8.97
N ASP A 299 -7.27 -35.55 -9.64
CA ASP A 299 -7.47 -34.40 -10.51
C ASP A 299 -7.65 -33.10 -9.71
N TRP A 300 -7.18 -31.98 -10.26
CA TRP A 300 -7.37 -30.65 -9.69
C TRP A 300 -7.60 -29.61 -10.80
N THR A 301 -8.21 -28.49 -10.44
CA THR A 301 -8.40 -27.36 -11.36
C THR A 301 -7.12 -26.54 -11.44
N ASP A 302 -6.42 -26.62 -12.58
CA ASP A 302 -5.27 -25.78 -12.87
C ASP A 302 -5.72 -24.37 -13.31
N ASN A 303 -5.00 -23.36 -12.83
CA ASN A 303 -5.20 -21.96 -13.16
C ASN A 303 -4.02 -21.36 -13.95
N GLY A 304 -3.05 -22.16 -14.38
CA GLY A 304 -1.92 -21.73 -15.23
C GLY A 304 -2.36 -21.02 -16.51
N GLU A 305 -3.38 -21.55 -17.21
CA GLU A 305 -3.92 -20.92 -18.44
C GLU A 305 -4.54 -19.52 -18.20
N CYS A 306 -5.01 -19.23 -16.98
CA CYS A 306 -5.49 -17.90 -16.59
C CYS A 306 -4.31 -16.93 -16.39
N LEU A 307 -3.16 -17.42 -15.95
CA LEU A 307 -1.94 -16.61 -15.77
C LEU A 307 -1.22 -16.35 -17.09
N ASP A 308 -1.34 -17.26 -18.05
CA ASP A 308 -0.79 -17.19 -19.41
C ASP A 308 -1.73 -16.46 -20.39
N LEU A 309 -2.56 -15.52 -19.89
CA LEU A 309 -3.59 -14.76 -20.63
C LEU A 309 -3.06 -13.80 -21.70
N ILE A 310 -2.13 -14.24 -22.53
CA ILE A 310 -1.53 -13.48 -23.62
C ILE A 310 -1.48 -14.38 -24.86
N GLU A 311 -2.64 -14.67 -25.46
CA GLU A 311 -2.82 -15.00 -26.88
C GLU A 311 -4.32 -15.18 -27.23
N LYS A 312 -4.69 -15.00 -28.51
CA LYS A 312 -6.10 -14.90 -28.97
C LYS A 312 -6.87 -16.22 -28.75
N ASN A 313 -8.16 -16.09 -28.36
CA ASN A 313 -9.10 -17.16 -27.95
C ASN A 313 -8.75 -17.88 -26.64
N ASN A 314 -8.41 -17.11 -25.60
CA ASN A 314 -8.26 -17.67 -24.26
C ASN A 314 -9.65 -17.82 -23.56
N PRO A 315 -10.02 -19.03 -23.07
CA PRO A 315 -11.32 -19.29 -22.43
C PRO A 315 -11.53 -18.53 -21.11
N PHE A 316 -10.45 -18.01 -20.52
CA PHE A 316 -10.45 -17.19 -19.31
C PHE A 316 -10.63 -15.69 -19.60
N TYR A 317 -10.52 -15.25 -20.86
CA TYR A 317 -10.86 -13.88 -21.25
C TYR A 317 -12.35 -13.76 -21.58
N VAL A 318 -12.99 -12.72 -21.06
CA VAL A 318 -14.40 -12.42 -21.33
C VAL A 318 -14.50 -11.05 -21.99
N LYS A 319 -15.11 -11.01 -23.18
CA LYS A 319 -15.48 -9.77 -23.86
C LYS A 319 -16.95 -9.45 -23.56
N PRO A 320 -17.26 -8.41 -22.76
CA PRO A 320 -18.64 -8.03 -22.47
C PRO A 320 -19.38 -7.64 -23.74
N ARG A 321 -20.68 -7.98 -23.82
CA ARG A 321 -21.53 -7.65 -24.98
C ARG A 321 -21.97 -6.18 -24.99
N VAL A 322 -22.18 -5.59 -23.81
CA VAL A 322 -22.77 -4.25 -23.65
C VAL A 322 -21.82 -3.26 -22.97
N ALA A 323 -21.03 -3.71 -21.99
CA ALA A 323 -20.12 -2.84 -21.25
C ALA A 323 -18.85 -2.54 -22.05
N VAL A 324 -18.90 -1.49 -22.87
CA VAL A 324 -17.85 -1.13 -23.85
C VAL A 324 -16.49 -0.74 -23.25
N HIS A 325 -16.46 -0.35 -21.98
CA HIS A 325 -15.23 0.01 -21.25
C HIS A 325 -14.71 -1.12 -20.36
N ASN A 326 -15.27 -2.32 -20.48
CA ASN A 326 -14.93 -3.42 -19.60
C ASN A 326 -14.32 -4.58 -20.37
N PHE A 327 -13.43 -5.29 -19.68
CA PHE A 327 -13.02 -6.65 -20.04
C PHE A 327 -13.22 -7.55 -18.81
N GLY A 328 -13.41 -8.84 -19.02
CA GLY A 328 -13.53 -9.80 -17.93
C GLY A 328 -12.41 -10.83 -17.93
N VAL A 329 -12.11 -11.32 -16.74
CA VAL A 329 -11.18 -12.44 -16.51
C VAL A 329 -11.87 -13.45 -15.61
N LYS A 330 -11.81 -14.73 -15.99
CA LYS A 330 -12.27 -15.84 -15.15
C LYS A 330 -11.14 -16.22 -14.19
N HIS A 331 -11.17 -15.70 -12.98
CA HIS A 331 -10.21 -16.08 -11.95
C HIS A 331 -10.59 -17.39 -11.27
N TYR A 332 -9.67 -18.01 -10.51
CA TYR A 332 -9.98 -19.20 -9.71
C TYR A 332 -11.18 -19.00 -8.76
N ALA A 333 -11.40 -17.76 -8.29
CA ALA A 333 -12.47 -17.40 -7.36
C ALA A 333 -13.74 -16.86 -8.06
N GLY A 334 -13.77 -16.80 -9.39
CA GLY A 334 -14.92 -16.34 -10.18
C GLY A 334 -14.57 -15.30 -11.26
N GLU A 335 -15.55 -15.00 -12.10
CA GLU A 335 -15.42 -13.98 -13.14
C GLU A 335 -15.45 -12.56 -12.55
N VAL A 336 -14.50 -11.73 -12.98
CA VAL A 336 -14.40 -10.32 -12.58
C VAL A 336 -14.35 -9.43 -13.81
N LEU A 337 -15.18 -8.39 -13.84
CA LEU A 337 -15.21 -7.37 -14.88
C LEU A 337 -14.43 -6.13 -14.44
N TYR A 338 -13.46 -5.71 -15.26
CA TYR A 338 -12.58 -4.57 -15.01
C TYR A 338 -12.87 -3.43 -15.98
N ASP A 339 -13.04 -2.21 -15.44
CA ASP A 339 -13.15 -0.96 -16.18
C ASP A 339 -11.75 -0.44 -16.57
N VAL A 340 -11.53 -0.20 -17.87
CA VAL A 340 -10.23 0.22 -18.41
C VAL A 340 -9.91 1.71 -18.22
N ARG A 341 -10.89 2.53 -17.82
CA ARG A 341 -10.70 3.97 -17.66
C ARG A 341 -9.70 4.26 -16.53
N GLY A 342 -8.68 5.05 -16.85
CA GLY A 342 -7.60 5.41 -15.91
C GLY A 342 -6.46 4.39 -15.84
N THR A 343 -6.54 3.24 -16.55
CA THR A 343 -5.53 2.17 -16.43
C THR A 343 -4.16 2.62 -16.96
N LEU A 344 -4.11 3.37 -18.06
CA LEU A 344 -2.83 3.81 -18.64
C LEU A 344 -2.13 4.83 -17.75
N GLU A 345 -2.88 5.80 -17.23
CA GLU A 345 -2.40 6.84 -16.33
C GLU A 345 -1.85 6.19 -15.05
N LYS A 346 -2.62 5.29 -14.44
CA LYS A 346 -2.21 4.55 -13.24
C LYS A 346 -1.05 3.58 -13.47
N ASN A 347 -0.88 3.08 -14.69
CA ASN A 347 0.23 2.18 -15.01
C ASN A 347 1.52 2.94 -15.32
N ARG A 348 1.42 4.17 -15.83
CA ARG A 348 2.57 5.03 -16.08
C ARG A 348 3.19 5.58 -14.79
N ASP A 349 2.37 5.86 -13.77
CA ASP A 349 2.80 6.38 -12.45
C ASP A 349 3.79 7.54 -12.55
N THR A 350 3.50 8.46 -13.48
CA THR A 350 4.34 9.63 -13.72
C THR A 350 4.20 10.61 -12.57
N PHE A 351 5.30 10.86 -11.87
CA PHE A 351 5.45 11.98 -10.95
C PHE A 351 6.28 13.07 -11.64
N ARG A 352 5.78 14.31 -11.64
CA ARG A 352 6.40 15.42 -12.39
C ARG A 352 7.69 15.87 -11.72
N ASP A 353 8.71 16.19 -12.53
CA ASP A 353 10.03 16.60 -12.02
C ASP A 353 9.99 17.94 -11.29
N ASP A 354 9.14 18.88 -11.72
CA ASP A 354 8.98 20.17 -11.04
C ASP A 354 8.40 20.00 -9.63
N LEU A 355 7.40 19.14 -9.46
CA LEU A 355 6.87 18.77 -8.13
C LEU A 355 7.91 18.04 -7.27
N HIS A 356 8.70 17.15 -7.88
CA HIS A 356 9.80 16.47 -7.19
C HIS A 356 10.88 17.45 -6.72
N ASN A 357 11.29 18.37 -7.59
CA ASN A 357 12.30 19.39 -7.28
C ASN A 357 11.78 20.34 -6.20
N LEU A 358 10.52 20.77 -6.27
CA LEU A 358 9.89 21.57 -5.22
C LEU A 358 10.00 20.90 -3.84
N LEU A 359 9.72 19.59 -3.75
CA LEU A 359 9.81 18.87 -2.48
C LEU A 359 11.25 18.80 -1.95
N ARG A 360 12.26 18.85 -2.82
CA ARG A 360 13.68 18.94 -2.47
C ARG A 360 14.14 20.35 -2.06
N GLU A 361 13.32 21.37 -2.29
CA GLU A 361 13.55 22.73 -1.76
C GLU A 361 12.93 22.93 -0.37
N SER A 362 12.35 21.87 0.24
CA SER A 362 11.82 21.95 1.59
C SER A 362 12.92 22.32 2.58
N ARG A 363 12.66 23.33 3.42
CA ARG A 363 13.53 23.71 4.54
C ARG A 363 13.50 22.72 5.71
N LEU A 364 12.76 21.62 5.58
CA LEU A 364 12.61 20.60 6.61
C LEU A 364 13.40 19.37 6.20
N ASP A 365 14.44 19.05 6.98
CA ASP A 365 15.31 17.90 6.73
C ASP A 365 14.50 16.62 6.52
N PHE A 366 13.44 16.40 7.31
CA PHE A 366 12.60 15.22 7.15
C PHE A 366 11.94 15.12 5.77
N ILE A 367 11.43 16.23 5.21
CA ILE A 367 10.82 16.20 3.87
C ILE A 367 11.92 16.07 2.81
N TYR A 368 13.02 16.82 2.95
CA TYR A 368 14.17 16.73 2.05
C TYR A 368 14.69 15.30 1.93
N ASP A 369 14.95 14.64 3.06
CA ASP A 369 15.49 13.28 3.14
C ASP A 369 14.58 12.23 2.47
N LEU A 370 13.26 12.45 2.46
CA LEU A 370 12.31 11.57 1.78
C LEU A 370 12.44 11.61 0.25
N PHE A 371 12.95 12.71 -0.31
CA PHE A 371 13.05 12.95 -1.76
C PHE A 371 14.50 13.12 -2.26
N GLU A 372 15.51 13.10 -1.39
CA GLU A 372 16.92 13.25 -1.76
C GLU A 372 17.39 12.14 -2.72
N HIS A 373 17.00 10.90 -2.42
CA HIS A 373 17.41 9.70 -3.17
C HIS A 373 16.26 9.08 -3.98
N ASP A 374 15.08 9.70 -3.99
CA ASP A 374 14.00 9.23 -4.85
C ASP A 374 14.36 9.51 -6.30
N GLN A 375 14.29 8.48 -7.14
CA GLN A 375 14.56 8.65 -8.56
C GLN A 375 13.36 9.34 -9.19
N SER A 376 13.60 10.43 -9.94
CA SER A 376 12.58 11.07 -10.78
C SER A 376 11.76 10.02 -11.52
N ARG A 377 10.42 10.14 -11.53
CA ARG A 377 9.51 9.24 -12.27
C ARG A 377 8.98 9.84 -13.57
N ASN A 378 9.49 10.99 -13.98
CA ASN A 378 8.99 11.66 -15.17
C ASN A 378 9.43 10.92 -16.44
N ASN A 379 8.51 10.76 -17.39
CA ASN A 379 8.82 10.27 -18.72
C ASN A 379 9.36 11.44 -19.53
N GLN A 380 10.64 11.38 -19.93
CA GLN A 380 11.09 12.23 -21.04
C GLN A 380 10.39 11.73 -22.30
N ASP A 381 9.44 12.52 -22.82
CA ASP A 381 8.91 12.39 -24.18
C ASP A 381 10.01 12.77 -25.18
N THR A 382 11.07 11.96 -25.27
CA THR A 382 12.10 12.13 -26.30
C THR A 382 11.80 11.23 -27.48
N LEU A 383 11.56 11.87 -28.63
CA LEU A 383 11.35 11.28 -29.95
C LEU A 383 12.48 10.35 -30.47
N LYS A 384 13.53 10.02 -29.70
CA LYS A 384 14.68 9.26 -30.19
C LYS A 384 15.43 8.45 -29.13
N SER A 385 14.74 7.62 -28.34
CA SER A 385 15.47 6.62 -27.54
C SER A 385 14.84 5.24 -27.68
N GLY A 386 15.67 4.27 -28.06
CA GLY A 386 15.28 2.89 -28.28
C GLY A 386 14.67 2.25 -27.04
N THR A 387 14.10 1.05 -27.22
CA THR A 387 13.35 0.25 -26.24
C THR A 387 14.04 -0.04 -24.90
N LYS A 388 15.28 0.41 -24.67
CA LYS A 388 16.11 0.12 -23.48
C LYS A 388 16.03 1.13 -22.33
N HIS A 389 15.39 2.30 -22.49
CA HIS A 389 15.37 3.35 -21.45
C HIS A 389 13.98 3.79 -20.96
N ARG A 390 12.91 3.06 -21.28
CA ARG A 390 11.59 3.36 -20.69
C ARG A 390 11.58 2.95 -19.22
N LYS A 391 11.25 3.88 -18.32
CA LYS A 391 11.07 3.60 -16.89
C LYS A 391 10.00 2.52 -16.70
N PRO A 392 10.17 1.61 -15.73
CA PRO A 392 9.29 0.44 -15.59
C PRO A 392 7.90 0.89 -15.15
N ALA A 393 6.88 0.48 -15.93
CA ALA A 393 5.47 0.68 -15.59
C ALA A 393 5.12 -0.03 -14.27
N VAL A 394 4.06 0.41 -13.59
CA VAL A 394 3.69 -0.19 -12.29
C VAL A 394 3.37 -1.67 -12.41
N SER A 395 2.72 -2.09 -13.50
CA SER A 395 2.46 -3.50 -13.76
C SER A 395 3.73 -4.34 -13.83
N LEU A 396 4.81 -3.79 -14.40
CA LEU A 396 6.10 -4.48 -14.50
C LEU A 396 6.77 -4.57 -13.13
N GLN A 397 6.84 -3.45 -12.39
CA GLN A 397 7.41 -3.44 -11.03
C GLN A 397 6.66 -4.41 -10.09
N PHE A 398 5.33 -4.43 -10.19
CA PHE A 398 4.48 -5.34 -9.42
C PHE A 398 4.71 -6.80 -9.81
N LYS A 399 4.77 -7.10 -11.11
CA LYS A 399 5.09 -8.44 -11.62
C LYS A 399 6.45 -8.92 -11.13
N ASP A 400 7.48 -8.09 -11.23
CA ASP A 400 8.83 -8.44 -10.78
C ASP A 400 8.89 -8.65 -9.26
N SER A 401 8.20 -7.81 -8.48
CA SER A 401 8.07 -7.97 -7.03
C SER A 401 7.38 -9.28 -6.66
N LEU A 402 6.30 -9.63 -7.37
CA LEU A 402 5.56 -10.86 -7.15
C LEU A 402 6.38 -12.09 -7.56
N HIS A 403 7.11 -12.03 -8.67
CA HIS A 403 8.05 -13.09 -9.07
C HIS A 403 9.15 -13.28 -8.04
N SER A 404 9.75 -12.20 -7.53
CA SER A 404 10.76 -12.28 -6.47
C SER A 404 10.20 -12.87 -5.18
N LEU A 405 8.95 -12.55 -4.83
CA LEU A 405 8.26 -13.16 -3.70
C LEU A 405 8.04 -14.65 -3.95
N MET A 406 7.50 -15.04 -5.11
CA MET A 406 7.26 -16.46 -5.43
C MET A 406 8.56 -17.27 -5.44
N ALA A 407 9.67 -16.71 -5.93
CA ALA A 407 10.98 -17.33 -5.86
C ALA A 407 11.41 -17.57 -4.41
N THR A 408 11.23 -16.57 -3.54
CA THR A 408 11.51 -16.68 -2.10
C THR A 408 10.65 -17.76 -1.41
N LEU A 409 9.36 -17.84 -1.76
CA LEU A 409 8.48 -18.88 -1.21
C LEU A 409 8.86 -20.28 -1.72
N SER A 410 9.29 -20.39 -2.98
CA SER A 410 9.63 -21.69 -3.59
C SER A 410 10.86 -22.37 -2.99
N THR A 411 11.74 -21.61 -2.31
CA THR A 411 12.90 -22.15 -1.59
C THR A 411 12.57 -22.55 -0.15
N SER A 412 11.32 -22.42 0.29
CA SER A 412 10.87 -22.68 1.65
C SER A 412 9.87 -23.83 1.68
N ASN A 413 9.76 -24.54 2.81
CA ASN A 413 8.68 -25.51 3.03
C ASN A 413 7.39 -24.76 3.41
N PRO A 414 6.31 -24.82 2.62
CA PRO A 414 5.11 -24.03 2.87
C PRO A 414 4.18 -24.66 3.92
N PHE A 415 3.51 -23.80 4.68
CA PHE A 415 2.34 -24.15 5.49
C PHE A 415 1.17 -23.28 5.04
N PHE A 416 0.04 -23.90 4.70
CA PHE A 416 -1.12 -23.18 4.17
C PHE A 416 -2.21 -23.02 5.22
N VAL A 417 -2.69 -21.78 5.39
CA VAL A 417 -3.86 -21.45 6.21
C VAL A 417 -4.95 -20.90 5.30
N ARG A 418 -6.10 -21.58 5.22
CA ARG A 418 -7.25 -21.15 4.41
C ARG A 418 -8.28 -20.47 5.31
N CYS A 419 -8.32 -19.14 5.26
CA CYS A 419 -9.31 -18.35 6.00
C CYS A 419 -10.64 -18.32 5.23
N ILE A 420 -11.74 -18.72 5.88
CA ILE A 420 -13.08 -18.76 5.29
C ILE A 420 -13.94 -17.66 5.89
N LYS A 421 -14.52 -16.79 5.04
CA LYS A 421 -15.52 -15.81 5.48
C LYS A 421 -16.87 -16.53 5.68
N PRO A 422 -17.44 -16.56 6.89
CA PRO A 422 -18.68 -17.30 7.15
C PRO A 422 -19.92 -16.59 6.57
N ASN A 423 -19.85 -15.28 6.32
CA ASN A 423 -20.90 -14.48 5.68
C ASN A 423 -20.33 -13.16 5.15
N VAL A 424 -21.13 -12.45 4.35
CA VAL A 424 -20.80 -11.14 3.77
C VAL A 424 -21.24 -9.95 4.64
N HIS A 425 -21.97 -10.19 5.73
CA HIS A 425 -22.57 -9.15 6.58
C HIS A 425 -21.73 -8.79 7.81
N LYS A 426 -20.52 -9.34 7.94
CA LYS A 426 -19.63 -9.13 9.11
C LYS A 426 -20.29 -9.52 10.45
N LYS A 427 -21.27 -10.43 10.42
CA LYS A 427 -21.98 -10.88 11.63
C LYS A 427 -21.32 -12.13 12.22
N HIS A 428 -21.36 -12.25 13.54
CA HIS A 428 -21.08 -13.52 14.19
C HIS A 428 -22.10 -14.58 13.73
N VAL A 429 -21.61 -15.75 13.35
CA VAL A 429 -22.45 -16.89 12.98
C VAL A 429 -22.15 -18.03 13.93
N HIS A 430 -23.18 -18.58 14.56
CA HIS A 430 -23.12 -19.95 15.08
C HIS A 430 -23.37 -20.89 13.91
N LEU A 431 -22.30 -21.41 13.33
CA LEU A 431 -22.38 -22.47 12.34
C LEU A 431 -22.91 -23.72 13.06
N LYS A 432 -24.22 -23.96 12.98
CA LYS A 432 -24.77 -25.28 13.33
C LYS A 432 -24.36 -26.22 12.21
N SER A 433 -23.58 -27.26 12.53
CA SER A 433 -23.33 -28.35 11.61
C SER A 433 -24.68 -28.96 11.21
N VAL A 434 -24.99 -28.93 9.92
CA VAL A 434 -26.00 -29.84 9.39
C VAL A 434 -25.28 -31.18 9.34
N ALA A 435 -25.59 -32.05 10.31
CA ALA A 435 -25.09 -33.42 10.38
C ALA A 435 -25.73 -34.27 9.27
#